data_AF-A0A1Y5ECA3-F1
#
_entry.id   AF-A0A1Y5ECA3-F1
#
_cell.length_a   1.000
_cell.length_b   1.000
_cell.length_c   1.000
_cell.angle_alpha   90.00
_cell.angle_beta   90.00
_cell.angle_gamma   90.00
#
_symmetry.space_group_name_H-M   'P 1'
#
loop_
_entity.id
_entity.type
_entity.pdbx_description
1 polymer ?
#
loop_
_entity_poly.entity_id
_entity_poly.type
_entity_poly.pdbx_seq_one_letter_code
_entity_poly.pdbx_strand_id
1 'polypeptide(L)'
;MKKLKVVCYIIGVSQIVLAALYLFAPSFFIEWQGLNVPAKDMNYPIAMFAARLLVYGVGMFVIAQEPVENRFWLNGMIAIQVIDLVAGIFYTTTGVVAFESSSVPMFNAALFIALMVVFRNPTANKVSHA
;
A
#
# COMPACT_ATOMS: atom_id res chain seq x y z
N MET A 1 7.23 -19.25 -3.99
CA MET A 1 7.97 -18.46 -2.97
C MET A 1 8.75 -17.30 -3.60
N LYS A 2 9.69 -17.52 -4.55
CA LYS A 2 10.47 -16.43 -5.20
C LYS A 2 9.60 -15.27 -5.76
N LYS A 3 8.47 -15.58 -6.41
CA LYS A 3 7.55 -14.55 -6.94
C LYS A 3 6.96 -13.64 -5.86
N LEU A 4 6.51 -14.22 -4.74
CA LEU A 4 5.98 -13.46 -3.60
C LEU A 4 7.06 -12.57 -2.97
N LYS A 5 8.32 -13.04 -2.90
CA LYS A 5 9.44 -12.22 -2.41
C LYS A 5 9.63 -10.97 -3.27
N VAL A 6 9.62 -11.12 -4.59
CA VAL A 6 9.74 -9.99 -5.54
C VAL A 6 8.58 -9.01 -5.36
N VAL A 7 7.35 -9.51 -5.24
CA VAL A 7 6.17 -8.66 -4.98
C VAL A 7 6.32 -7.90 -3.66
N CYS A 8 6.79 -8.56 -2.60
CA CYS A 8 7.05 -7.90 -1.33
C CYS A 8 8.10 -6.79 -1.45
N TYR A 9 9.20 -7.01 -2.19
CA TYR A 9 10.19 -5.96 -2.42
C TYR A 9 9.64 -4.78 -3.22
N ILE A 10 8.86 -5.04 -4.28
CA ILE A 10 8.23 -3.98 -5.08
C ILE A 10 7.29 -3.15 -4.21
N ILE A 11 6.42 -3.81 -3.42
CA ILE A 11 5.52 -3.12 -2.49
C ILE A 11 6.35 -2.33 -1.47
N GLY A 12 7.36 -2.95 -0.86
CA GLY A 12 8.23 -2.30 0.13
C GLY A 12 8.88 -1.02 -0.40
N VAL A 13 9.47 -1.08 -1.59
CA VAL A 13 10.05 0.10 -2.26
C VAL A 13 8.98 1.16 -2.53
N SER A 14 7.83 0.78 -3.07
CA SER A 14 6.75 1.75 -3.35
C SER A 14 6.27 2.46 -2.08
N GLN A 15 6.14 1.72 -0.98
CA GLN A 15 5.71 2.24 0.31
C GLN A 15 6.73 3.20 0.91
N ILE A 16 8.02 2.90 0.81
CA ILE A 16 9.10 3.80 1.26
C ILE A 16 9.12 5.08 0.41
N VAL A 17 9.00 4.97 -0.91
CA VAL A 17 8.98 6.15 -1.80
C VAL A 17 7.78 7.03 -1.50
N LEU A 18 6.58 6.45 -1.37
CA LEU A 18 5.36 7.18 -1.01
C LEU A 18 5.49 7.82 0.38
N ALA A 19 6.01 7.08 1.36
CA ALA A 19 6.25 7.61 2.70
C ALA A 19 7.20 8.82 2.67
N ALA A 20 8.30 8.73 1.92
CA ALA A 20 9.25 9.84 1.79
C ALA A 20 8.61 11.08 1.15
N LEU A 21 7.80 10.90 0.11
CA LEU A 21 7.09 12.00 -0.56
C LEU A 21 6.07 12.65 0.38
N TYR A 22 5.24 11.87 1.08
CA TYR A 22 4.29 12.41 2.05
C TYR A 22 4.95 13.01 3.29
N LEU A 23 6.13 12.56 3.69
CA LEU A 23 6.83 13.06 4.87
C LEU A 23 7.61 14.35 4.60
N PHE A 24 8.33 14.42 3.48
CA PHE A 24 9.25 15.52 3.20
C PHE A 24 8.71 16.54 2.20
N ALA A 25 7.77 16.14 1.33
CA ALA A 25 7.23 17.00 0.28
C ALA A 25 5.72 16.80 0.03
N PRO A 26 4.85 16.81 1.07
CA PRO A 26 3.43 16.48 0.92
C PRO A 26 2.69 17.41 -0.02
N SER A 27 2.86 18.73 0.10
CA SER A 27 2.15 19.71 -0.74
C SER A 27 2.51 19.55 -2.22
N PHE A 28 3.80 19.39 -2.53
CA PHE A 28 4.29 19.14 -3.89
C PHE A 28 3.71 17.84 -4.46
N PHE A 29 3.75 16.75 -3.68
CA PHE A 29 3.29 15.46 -4.16
C PHE A 29 1.78 15.41 -4.39
N ILE A 30 1.00 16.10 -3.56
CA ILE A 30 -0.46 16.18 -3.71
C ILE A 30 -0.84 17.05 -4.91
N GLU A 31 -0.18 18.18 -5.10
CA GLU A 31 -0.37 19.04 -6.27
C GLU A 31 -0.02 18.31 -7.57
N TRP A 32 1.07 17.54 -7.57
CA TRP A 32 1.49 16.73 -8.72
C TRP A 32 0.46 15.66 -9.13
N GLN A 33 -0.36 15.19 -8.19
CA GLN A 33 -1.48 14.27 -8.47
C GLN A 33 -2.72 14.98 -9.04
N GLY A 34 -2.68 16.30 -9.18
CA GLY A 34 -3.81 17.13 -9.59
C GLY A 34 -4.87 17.30 -8.49
N LEU A 35 -4.50 17.06 -7.23
CA LEU A 35 -5.38 17.26 -6.08
C LEU A 35 -5.20 18.67 -5.49
N ASN A 36 -6.23 19.14 -4.80
CA ASN A 36 -6.15 20.40 -4.07
C ASN A 36 -5.11 20.31 -2.94
N VAL A 37 -4.19 21.29 -2.89
CA VAL A 37 -3.20 21.37 -1.82
C VAL A 37 -3.90 21.61 -0.48
N PRO A 38 -3.73 20.72 0.52
CA PRO A 38 -4.36 20.88 1.82
C PRO A 38 -3.83 22.12 2.56
N ALA A 39 -4.58 22.57 3.56
CA ALA A 39 -4.10 23.57 4.51
C ALA A 39 -2.79 23.09 5.18
N LYS A 40 -1.88 24.01 5.50
CA LYS A 40 -0.51 23.67 5.95
C LYS A 40 -0.46 22.83 7.22
N ASP A 41 -1.44 23.00 8.09
CA ASP A 41 -1.62 22.21 9.33
C ASP A 41 -1.96 20.74 9.04
N MET A 42 -2.54 20.42 7.88
CA MET A 42 -2.77 19.03 7.44
C MET A 42 -1.48 18.27 7.12
N ASN A 43 -0.34 18.96 6.95
CA ASN A 43 0.95 18.27 6.82
C ASN A 43 1.30 17.45 8.08
N TYR A 44 0.78 17.83 9.25
CA TYR A 44 0.98 17.08 10.49
C TYR A 44 0.34 15.67 10.46
N PRO A 45 -0.99 15.51 10.23
CA PRO A 45 -1.59 14.19 10.08
C PRO A 45 -1.09 13.41 8.85
N ILE A 46 -0.73 14.09 7.75
CA ILE A 46 -0.12 13.44 6.59
C ILE A 46 1.23 12.82 6.95
N ALA A 47 2.07 13.52 7.70
CA ALA A 47 3.34 12.98 8.19
C ALA A 47 3.12 11.77 9.13
N MET A 48 2.12 11.84 10.02
CA MET A 48 1.75 10.70 10.88
C MET A 48 1.26 9.50 10.06
N PHE A 49 0.53 9.73 8.97
CA PHE A 49 0.13 8.67 8.04
C PHE A 49 1.35 8.07 7.33
N ALA A 50 2.27 8.91 6.83
CA ALA A 50 3.49 8.48 6.15
C ALA A 50 4.36 7.55 7.01
N ALA A 51 4.40 7.75 8.34
CA ALA A 51 5.13 6.86 9.25
C ALA A 51 4.68 5.40 9.15
N ARG A 52 3.37 5.15 8.96
CA ARG A 52 2.84 3.78 8.81
C ARG A 52 3.27 3.16 7.49
N LEU A 53 3.25 3.94 6.40
CA LEU A 53 3.76 3.51 5.09
C LEU A 53 5.24 3.14 5.19
N LEU A 54 6.04 3.94 5.91
CA LEU A 54 7.47 3.67 6.10
C LEU A 54 7.70 2.35 6.88
N VAL A 55 6.99 2.16 7.99
CA VAL A 55 7.11 0.95 8.83
C VAL A 55 6.71 -0.29 8.04
N TYR A 56 5.57 -0.25 7.35
CA TYR A 56 5.16 -1.37 6.51
C TYR A 56 6.10 -1.56 5.32
N GLY A 57 6.61 -0.49 4.73
CA GLY A 57 7.57 -0.52 3.64
C GLY A 57 8.84 -1.27 4.02
N VAL A 58 9.43 -0.96 5.17
CA VAL A 58 10.57 -1.70 5.75
C VAL A 58 10.16 -3.12 6.12
N GLY A 59 9.00 -3.28 6.75
CA GLY A 59 8.44 -4.58 7.13
C GLY A 59 8.33 -5.55 5.94
N MET A 60 8.00 -5.05 4.74
CA MET A 60 7.94 -5.89 3.54
C MET A 60 9.27 -6.54 3.16
N PHE A 61 10.42 -5.93 3.48
CA PHE A 61 11.73 -6.56 3.25
C PHE A 61 11.95 -7.74 4.20
N VAL A 62 11.46 -7.65 5.44
CA VAL A 62 11.51 -8.75 6.42
C VAL A 62 10.53 -9.85 6.01
N ILE A 63 9.28 -9.48 5.68
CA ILE A 63 8.25 -10.42 5.22
C ILE A 63 8.70 -11.15 3.95
N ALA A 64 9.43 -10.51 3.06
CA ALA A 64 9.97 -11.14 1.86
C ALA A 64 10.92 -12.31 2.17
N GLN A 65 11.62 -12.30 3.31
CA GLN A 65 12.52 -13.39 3.68
C GLN A 65 11.73 -14.63 4.09
N GLU A 66 10.73 -14.45 4.96
CA GLU A 66 9.90 -15.52 5.54
C GLU A 66 8.39 -15.18 5.49
N PRO A 67 7.75 -15.26 4.31
CA PRO A 67 6.36 -14.82 4.15
C PRO A 67 5.34 -15.69 4.91
N VAL A 68 5.70 -16.95 5.17
CA VAL A 68 4.82 -17.93 5.83
C VAL A 68 4.73 -17.67 7.33
N GLU A 69 5.81 -17.22 7.96
CA GLU A 69 5.82 -16.88 9.39
C GLU A 69 5.19 -15.50 9.61
N ASN A 70 5.33 -14.61 8.63
CA ASN A 70 4.81 -13.24 8.70
C ASN A 70 3.40 -13.07 8.10
N ARG A 71 2.54 -14.11 8.18
CA ARG A 71 1.19 -14.09 7.59
C ARG A 71 0.31 -12.95 8.10
N PHE A 72 0.42 -12.60 9.39
CA PHE A 72 -0.34 -11.49 9.96
C PHE A 72 -0.01 -10.17 9.24
N TRP A 73 1.28 -9.88 9.07
CA TRP A 73 1.75 -8.67 8.39
C TRP A 73 1.43 -8.68 6.89
N LEU A 74 1.56 -9.83 6.23
CA LEU A 74 1.16 -9.99 4.83
C LEU A 74 -0.34 -9.72 4.64
N ASN A 75 -1.18 -10.27 5.52
CA ASN A 75 -2.63 -10.01 5.51
C ASN A 75 -2.94 -8.55 5.83
N GLY A 76 -2.19 -7.93 6.74
CA GLY A 76 -2.29 -6.51 7.05
C GLY A 76 -2.02 -5.64 5.81
N MET A 77 -0.99 -5.95 5.03
CA MET A 77 -0.70 -5.24 3.78
C MET A 77 -1.82 -5.41 2.75
N ILE A 78 -2.38 -6.62 2.61
CA ILE A 78 -3.56 -6.84 1.74
C ILE A 78 -4.75 -5.99 2.23
N ALA A 79 -5.01 -5.98 3.54
CA ALA A 79 -6.12 -5.23 4.12
C ALA A 79 -5.97 -3.72 3.89
N ILE A 80 -4.77 -3.16 4.04
CA ILE A 80 -4.48 -1.75 3.74
C ILE A 80 -4.86 -1.44 2.29
N GLN A 81 -4.41 -2.25 1.33
CA GLN A 81 -4.72 -2.00 -0.08
C GLN A 81 -6.21 -2.15 -0.41
N VAL A 82 -6.92 -3.06 0.26
CA VAL A 82 -8.38 -3.17 0.12
C VAL A 82 -9.05 -1.91 0.63
N ILE A 83 -8.63 -1.38 1.79
CA ILE A 83 -9.15 -0.13 2.35
C ILE A 83 -8.85 1.04 1.40
N ASP A 84 -7.63 1.12 0.87
CA ASP A 84 -7.23 2.16 -0.09
C ASP A 84 -8.08 2.11 -1.37
N LEU A 85 -8.33 0.90 -1.90
CA LEU A 85 -9.17 0.72 -3.09
C LEU A 85 -10.62 1.12 -2.82
N VAL A 86 -11.18 0.73 -1.67
CA VAL A 86 -12.53 1.11 -1.26
C VAL A 86 -12.65 2.63 -1.10
N ALA A 87 -11.66 3.27 -0.46
CA ALA A 87 -11.61 4.71 -0.32
C ALA A 87 -11.52 5.41 -1.69
N GLY A 88 -10.67 4.92 -2.59
CA GLY A 88 -10.57 5.42 -3.96
C GLY A 88 -11.92 5.36 -4.68
N ILE A 89 -12.56 4.19 -4.73
CA ILE A 89 -13.87 4.02 -5.35
C ILE A 89 -14.90 4.97 -4.75
N PHE A 90 -14.95 5.08 -3.42
CA PHE A 90 -15.90 5.95 -2.74
C PHE A 90 -15.71 7.41 -3.16
N TYR A 91 -14.50 7.97 -3.01
CA TYR A 91 -14.27 9.39 -3.30
C TYR A 91 -14.35 9.74 -4.80
N THR A 92 -14.07 8.78 -5.69
CA THR A 92 -14.28 8.96 -7.13
C THR A 92 -15.76 8.94 -7.47
N THR A 93 -16.54 8.00 -6.92
CA THR A 93 -17.98 7.90 -7.21
C THR A 93 -18.81 9.04 -6.63
N THR A 94 -18.36 9.66 -5.54
CA THR A 94 -18.97 10.87 -4.98
C THR A 94 -18.55 12.16 -5.70
N GLY A 95 -17.65 12.08 -6.70
CA GLY A 95 -17.15 13.24 -7.43
C GLY A 95 -16.20 14.14 -6.65
N VAL A 96 -15.66 13.67 -5.51
CA VAL A 96 -14.71 14.43 -4.69
C VAL A 96 -13.32 14.40 -5.32
N VAL A 97 -12.95 13.27 -5.93
CA VAL A 97 -11.69 13.09 -6.66
C VAL A 97 -11.99 12.73 -8.11
N ALA A 98 -11.29 13.37 -9.04
CA ALA A 98 -11.40 13.05 -10.46
C ALA A 98 -10.96 11.60 -10.74
N PHE A 99 -11.57 10.96 -11.75
CA PHE A 99 -11.19 9.59 -12.12
C PHE A 99 -9.73 9.52 -12.57
N GLU A 100 -9.26 10.55 -13.29
CA GLU A 100 -7.90 10.67 -13.80
C GLU A 100 -6.88 10.65 -12.65
N SER A 101 -7.15 11.41 -11.57
CA SER A 101 -6.28 11.48 -10.39
C SER A 101 -6.31 10.22 -9.52
N SER A 102 -7.45 9.51 -9.48
CA SER A 102 -7.65 8.34 -8.60
C SER A 102 -7.37 6.99 -9.27
N SER A 103 -7.41 6.92 -10.60
CA SER A 103 -7.28 5.68 -11.37
C SER A 103 -5.95 4.95 -11.13
N VAL A 104 -4.84 5.68 -11.09
CA VAL A 104 -3.50 5.09 -10.90
C VAL A 104 -3.34 4.49 -9.50
N PRO A 105 -3.65 5.21 -8.39
CA PRO A 105 -3.67 4.61 -7.05
C PRO A 105 -4.60 3.39 -6.94
N MET A 106 -5.81 3.46 -7.49
CA MET A 106 -6.77 2.35 -7.45
C MET A 106 -6.26 1.13 -8.21
N PHE A 107 -5.67 1.33 -9.40
CA PHE A 107 -5.08 0.24 -10.16
C PHE A 107 -3.92 -0.41 -9.40
N ASN A 108 -3.05 0.38 -8.77
CA ASN A 108 -1.95 -0.15 -7.96
C ASN A 108 -2.45 -0.99 -6.78
N ALA A 109 -3.47 -0.52 -6.07
CA ALA A 109 -4.07 -1.25 -4.98
C ALA A 109 -4.67 -2.59 -5.46
N ALA A 110 -5.49 -2.56 -6.53
CA ALA A 110 -6.07 -3.77 -7.11
C ALA A 110 -5.00 -4.77 -7.60
N LEU A 111 -3.95 -4.27 -8.26
CA LEU A 111 -2.84 -5.08 -8.75
C LEU A 111 -2.10 -5.77 -7.60
N PHE A 112 -1.71 -5.03 -6.56
CA PHE A 112 -0.96 -5.61 -5.45
C PHE A 112 -1.80 -6.58 -4.62
N ILE A 113 -3.11 -6.34 -4.46
CA ILE A 113 -4.04 -7.31 -3.84
C ILE A 113 -4.00 -8.60 -4.66
N ALA A 114 -4.21 -8.52 -5.97
CA ALA A 114 -4.24 -9.67 -6.86
C ALA A 114 -2.91 -10.45 -6.81
N LEU A 115 -1.78 -9.76 -6.92
CA LEU A 115 -0.45 -10.39 -6.89
C LEU A 115 -0.16 -11.07 -5.55
N MET A 116 -0.49 -10.43 -4.43
CA MET A 116 -0.29 -11.02 -3.11
C MET A 116 -1.21 -12.22 -2.87
N VAL A 117 -2.48 -12.15 -3.25
CA VAL A 117 -3.44 -13.26 -3.09
C VAL A 117 -3.06 -14.45 -3.97
N VAL A 118 -2.71 -14.21 -5.24
CA VAL A 118 -2.35 -15.27 -6.19
C VAL A 118 -1.03 -15.94 -5.81
N PHE A 119 -0.02 -15.19 -5.37
CA PHE A 119 1.30 -15.75 -5.03
C PHE A 119 1.44 -16.19 -3.58
N ARG A 120 0.45 -15.91 -2.73
CA ARG A 120 0.27 -16.52 -1.41
C ARG A 120 -0.15 -17.98 -1.60
N ASN A 121 0.83 -18.89 -1.64
CA ASN A 121 0.60 -20.33 -1.79
C ASN A 121 -0.38 -20.86 -0.70
N PRO A 122 -1.54 -21.45 -1.06
CA PRO A 122 -2.46 -22.06 -0.09
C PRO A 122 -1.93 -23.38 0.50
N THR A 123 -0.98 -24.04 -0.18
CA THR A 123 -0.49 -25.38 0.17
C THR A 123 0.39 -25.43 1.43
N ALA A 124 0.89 -24.29 1.90
CA ALA A 124 1.60 -24.20 3.19
C ALA A 124 0.67 -24.31 4.41
N ASN A 125 -0.66 -24.38 4.23
CA ASN A 125 -1.63 -24.57 5.30
C ASN A 125 -1.99 -26.03 5.57
N LYS A 126 -1.67 -26.97 4.66
CA LYS A 126 -2.11 -28.37 4.80
C LYS A 126 -1.14 -29.29 5.54
N VAL A 127 0.06 -28.82 5.89
CA VAL A 127 1.11 -29.65 6.53
C VAL A 127 1.28 -29.36 8.02
N SER A 128 0.60 -28.36 8.58
CA SER A 128 0.70 -28.02 10.02
C SER A 128 -0.29 -28.79 10.91
N HIS A 129 -1.11 -29.67 10.33
CA HIS A 129 -2.14 -30.43 11.05
C HIS A 129 -2.18 -31.92 10.65
N ALA A 130 -1.06 -32.47 10.18
CA ALA A 130 -0.91 -33.90 9.92
C ALA A 130 0.18 -34.48 10.83
#